data_AF-A0A5C6ZB60-F1
#
_entry.id   AF-A0A5C6ZB60-F1
#
_cell.length_a   1.000
_cell.length_b   1.000
_cell.length_c   1.000
_cell.angle_alpha   90.00
_cell.angle_beta   90.00
_cell.angle_gamma   90.00
#
_symmetry.space_group_name_H-M   'P 1'
#
loop_
_entity.id
_entity.type
_entity.pdbx_description
1 polymer ?
#
loop_
_entity_poly.entity_id
_entity_poly.type
_entity_poly.pdbx_seq_one_letter_code
_entity_poly.pdbx_strand_id
1 'polypeptide(L)'
;MATKEMILEKIQILITNHFQTPEEAFAFFDKDSNGKLSKDELVALLKQAEISGFLTGMVAKRLLEGYDKDGNGRIDWQEFKMAINEME
;
A
#
# COMPACT_ATOMS: atom_id res chain seq x y z
N MET A 1 -6.34 -13.05 13.23
CA MET A 1 -6.89 -11.89 12.51
C MET A 1 -5.70 -11.10 11.98
N ALA A 2 -5.58 -10.84 10.69
CA ALA A 2 -4.49 -10.01 10.19
C ALA A 2 -4.68 -8.59 10.74
N THR A 3 -3.77 -8.13 11.58
CA THR A 3 -3.75 -6.75 12.08
C THR A 3 -3.15 -5.84 11.02
N LYS A 4 -3.55 -4.57 11.01
CA LYS A 4 -3.02 -3.54 10.11
C LYS A 4 -1.48 -3.54 10.10
N GLU A 5 -0.87 -3.76 11.26
CA GLU A 5 0.58 -3.82 11.46
C GLU A 5 1.26 -4.92 10.63
N MET A 6 0.74 -6.16 10.65
CA MET A 6 1.34 -7.27 9.89
C MET A 6 1.30 -7.04 8.38
N ILE A 7 0.26 -6.35 7.90
CA ILE A 7 0.08 -6.04 6.47
C ILE A 7 1.10 -5.00 6.07
N LEU A 8 1.19 -3.93 6.86
CA LEU A 8 2.10 -2.84 6.61
C LEU A 8 3.55 -3.31 6.68
N GLU A 9 3.90 -4.16 7.65
CA GLU A 9 5.24 -4.74 7.79
C GLU A 9 5.65 -5.51 6.53
N LYS A 10 4.74 -6.33 5.98
CA LYS A 10 4.98 -7.03 4.72
C LYS A 10 5.15 -6.08 3.53
N ILE A 11 4.37 -5.01 3.48
CA ILE A 11 4.51 -3.98 2.43
C ILE A 11 5.86 -3.28 2.55
N GLN A 12 6.26 -2.89 3.75
CA GLN A 12 7.55 -2.27 4.03
C GLN A 12 8.71 -3.19 3.67
N ILE A 13 8.62 -4.48 4.00
CA ILE A 13 9.62 -5.48 3.61
C ILE A 13 9.67 -5.62 2.09
N LEU A 14 8.52 -5.72 1.41
CA LEU A 14 8.48 -5.77 -0.06
C LEU A 14 9.16 -4.54 -0.67
N ILE A 15 8.79 -3.34 -0.18
CA ILE A 15 9.33 -2.07 -0.66
C ILE A 15 10.84 -2.03 -0.47
N THR A 16 11.32 -2.27 0.75
CA THR A 16 12.76 -2.20 1.07
C THR A 16 13.59 -3.33 0.47
N ASN A 17 12.98 -4.49 0.17
CA ASN A 17 13.67 -5.64 -0.45
C ASN A 17 13.73 -5.54 -1.98
N HIS A 18 12.70 -4.98 -2.63
CA HIS A 18 12.63 -4.85 -4.09
C HIS A 18 12.99 -3.46 -4.63
N PHE A 19 12.89 -2.42 -3.81
CA PHE A 19 13.09 -1.03 -4.18
C PHE A 19 14.03 -0.35 -3.19
N GLN A 20 14.83 0.62 -3.67
CA GLN A 20 15.72 1.38 -2.78
C GLN A 20 14.97 2.51 -2.08
N THR A 21 13.92 3.04 -2.71
CA THR A 21 13.14 4.16 -2.19
C THR A 21 11.63 3.88 -2.24
N PRO A 22 10.85 4.43 -1.29
CA PRO A 22 9.39 4.34 -1.34
C PRO A 22 8.81 5.02 -2.58
N GLU A 23 9.50 6.02 -3.15
CA GLU A 23 9.13 6.70 -4.40
C GLU A 23 9.16 5.73 -5.59
N GLU A 24 10.23 4.94 -5.72
CA GLU A 24 10.34 3.94 -6.78
C GLU A 24 9.28 2.85 -6.66
N ALA A 25 9.04 2.38 -5.42
CA ALA A 25 8.00 1.40 -5.18
C ALA A 25 6.63 1.97 -5.56
N PHE A 26 6.31 3.17 -5.10
CA PHE A 26 5.05 3.84 -5.42
C PHE A 26 4.85 4.01 -6.92
N ALA A 27 5.86 4.51 -7.63
CA ALA A 27 5.82 4.68 -9.09
C ALA A 27 5.69 3.34 -9.83
N PHE A 28 6.24 2.25 -9.28
CA PHE A 28 6.07 0.91 -9.86
C PHE A 28 4.65 0.36 -9.68
N PHE A 29 4.00 0.67 -8.56
CA PHE A 29 2.64 0.22 -8.27
C PHE A 29 1.57 1.10 -8.93
N ASP A 30 1.84 2.40 -9.10
CA ASP A 30 1.01 3.37 -9.82
C ASP A 30 1.07 3.11 -11.33
N LYS A 31 0.23 2.18 -11.79
CA LYS A 31 0.22 1.71 -13.17
C LYS A 31 -0.27 2.76 -14.13
N ASP A 32 -1.18 3.62 -13.68
CA ASP A 32 -1.70 4.70 -14.50
C ASP A 32 -0.92 6.02 -14.35
N SER A 33 0.12 6.03 -13.51
CA SER A 33 1.04 7.15 -13.30
C SER A 33 0.30 8.44 -12.96
N ASN A 34 -0.75 8.34 -12.15
CA ASN A 34 -1.59 9.47 -11.74
C ASN A 34 -1.12 10.08 -10.40
N GLY A 35 -0.08 9.52 -9.78
CA GLY A 35 0.43 9.92 -8.46
C GLY A 35 -0.39 9.41 -7.28
N LYS A 36 -1.24 8.40 -7.47
CA LYS A 36 -2.21 7.87 -6.50
C LYS A 36 -2.46 6.37 -6.69
N LEU A 37 -2.32 5.61 -5.60
CA LEU A 37 -2.65 4.19 -5.59
C LEU A 37 -4.14 3.96 -5.35
N SER A 38 -4.80 3.47 -6.38
CA SER A 38 -6.19 3.01 -6.32
C SER A 38 -6.30 1.69 -5.56
N LYS A 39 -7.50 1.37 -5.09
CA LYS A 39 -7.79 0.08 -4.43
C LYS A 39 -7.28 -1.14 -5.23
N ASP A 40 -7.48 -1.15 -6.54
CA ASP A 40 -7.04 -2.24 -7.41
C ASP A 40 -5.51 -2.37 -7.48
N GLU A 41 -4.79 -1.24 -7.45
CA GLU A 41 -3.33 -1.19 -7.44
C GLU A 41 -2.76 -1.64 -6.10
N LEU A 42 -3.39 -1.23 -5.00
CA LEU A 42 -3.09 -1.76 -3.66
C LEU A 42 -3.32 -3.27 -3.58
N VAL A 43 -4.38 -3.79 -4.18
CA VAL A 43 -4.62 -5.24 -4.27
C VAL A 43 -3.51 -5.94 -5.04
N ALA A 44 -3.02 -5.34 -6.12
CA ALA A 44 -1.90 -5.89 -6.89
C ALA A 44 -0.58 -5.87 -6.08
N LEU A 45 -0.31 -4.76 -5.38
CA LEU A 45 0.82 -4.61 -4.45
C LEU A 45 0.77 -5.69 -3.36
N LEU A 46 -0.38 -5.86 -2.71
CA LEU A 46 -0.57 -6.87 -1.67
C LEU A 46 -0.32 -8.29 -2.20
N LYS A 47 -0.76 -8.60 -3.43
CA LYS A 47 -0.44 -9.88 -4.05
C LYS A 47 1.06 -10.07 -4.25
N GLN A 48 1.79 -9.02 -4.62
CA GLN A 48 3.26 -9.07 -4.72
C GLN A 48 3.94 -9.23 -3.35
N ALA A 49 3.39 -8.64 -2.29
CA ALA A 49 3.83 -8.84 -0.90
C ALA A 49 3.49 -10.25 -0.34
N GLU A 50 3.13 -11.19 -1.21
CA GLU A 50 2.65 -12.53 -0.88
C GLU A 50 1.39 -12.52 0.01
N ILE A 51 0.68 -11.39 0.08
CA ILE A 51 -0.63 -11.26 0.72
C ILE A 51 -1.71 -11.60 -0.30
N SER A 52 -1.75 -12.88 -0.67
CA SER A 52 -2.69 -13.45 -1.63
C SER A 52 -3.82 -14.18 -0.93
N GLY A 53 -5.07 -13.92 -1.33
CA GLY A 53 -6.24 -14.70 -0.90
C GLY A 53 -7.53 -13.90 -0.88
N PHE A 54 -8.57 -14.48 -0.28
CA PHE A 54 -9.89 -13.84 -0.11
C PHE A 54 -9.80 -12.52 0.69
N LEU A 55 -8.76 -12.38 1.51
CA LEU A 55 -8.56 -11.20 2.35
C LEU A 55 -7.91 -10.03 1.63
N THR A 56 -7.29 -10.20 0.45
CA THR A 56 -6.55 -9.11 -0.21
C THR A 56 -7.41 -7.87 -0.45
N GLY A 57 -8.65 -8.04 -0.93
CA GLY A 57 -9.57 -6.92 -1.12
C GLY A 57 -10.04 -6.27 0.19
N MET A 58 -10.16 -7.06 1.26
CA MET A 58 -10.50 -6.60 2.61
C MET A 58 -9.33 -5.82 3.23
N VAL A 59 -8.11 -6.30 3.01
CA VAL A 59 -6.86 -5.69 3.45
C VAL A 59 -6.63 -4.36 2.74
N ALA A 60 -6.75 -4.31 1.41
CA ALA A 60 -6.66 -3.08 0.64
C ALA A 60 -7.69 -2.05 1.12
N LYS A 61 -8.93 -2.49 1.39
CA LYS A 61 -9.96 -1.62 1.95
C LYS A 61 -9.57 -1.09 3.34
N ARG A 62 -9.03 -1.93 4.22
CA ARG A 62 -8.58 -1.53 5.56
C ARG A 62 -7.40 -0.55 5.52
N LEU A 63 -6.49 -0.73 4.57
CA LEU A 63 -5.40 0.21 4.28
C LEU A 63 -5.97 1.57 3.85
N LEU A 64 -6.85 1.57 2.86
CA LEU A 64 -7.54 2.79 2.44
C LEU A 64 -8.25 3.46 3.62
N GLU A 65 -9.10 2.76 4.35
CA GLU A 65 -9.82 3.33 5.51
C GLU A 65 -8.89 3.88 6.61
N GLY A 66 -7.63 3.45 6.68
CA GLY A 66 -6.66 3.96 7.65
C GLY A 66 -5.85 5.16 7.16
N TYR A 67 -5.53 5.21 5.86
CA TYR A 67 -4.56 6.13 5.28
C TYR A 67 -5.16 7.14 4.29
N ASP A 68 -6.31 6.86 3.69
CA ASP A 68 -7.10 7.77 2.88
C ASP A 68 -7.71 8.85 3.78
N LYS A 69 -6.99 9.96 3.94
CA LYS A 69 -7.37 11.12 4.75
C LYS A 69 -8.34 12.01 4.00
N ASP A 70 -8.21 12.11 2.68
CA ASP A 70 -9.08 12.96 1.87
C ASP A 70 -10.39 12.26 1.44
N GLY A 71 -10.49 10.94 1.63
CA GLY A 71 -11.69 10.14 1.40
C GLY A 71 -11.98 9.90 -0.09
N ASN A 72 -10.97 9.96 -0.94
CA ASN A 72 -11.13 9.79 -2.39
C ASN A 72 -11.10 8.33 -2.84
N GLY A 73 -10.88 7.39 -1.91
CA GLY A 73 -10.77 5.96 -2.18
C GLY A 73 -9.46 5.54 -2.85
N ARG A 74 -8.43 6.38 -2.74
CA ARG A 74 -7.06 6.18 -3.24
C ARG A 74 -6.07 6.66 -2.19
N ILE A 75 -4.83 6.21 -2.29
CA ILE A 75 -3.73 6.66 -1.44
C ILE A 75 -2.80 7.50 -2.29
N ASP A 76 -2.72 8.80 -2.04
CA ASP A 76 -1.75 9.65 -2.71
C ASP A 76 -0.33 9.48 -2.15
N TRP A 77 0.65 10.07 -2.84
CA TRP A 77 2.05 10.00 -2.43
C TRP A 77 2.30 10.49 -0.99
N GLN A 78 1.61 11.55 -0.54
CA GLN A 78 1.80 12.06 0.82
C GLN A 78 1.23 11.10 1.86
N GLU A 79 0.05 10.56 1.60
CA GLU A 79 -0.60 9.56 2.45
C GLU A 79 0.21 8.27 2.52
N PHE A 80 0.75 7.81 1.40
CA PHE A 80 1.63 6.65 1.34
C PHE A 80 2.91 6.88 2.14
N LYS A 81 3.56 8.03 1.96
CA LYS A 81 4.77 8.37 2.73
C LYS A 81 4.46 8.44 4.23
N MET A 82 3.31 8.99 4.62
CA MET A 82 2.87 8.98 6.00
C MET A 82 2.66 7.56 6.51
N ALA A 83 2.07 6.69 5.70
CA ALA A 83 1.86 5.28 6.05
C ALA A 83 3.18 4.54 6.31
N ILE A 84 4.22 4.80 5.52
CA ILE A 84 5.55 4.21 5.70
C ILE A 84 6.30 4.87 6.87
N ASN A 85 6.17 6.19 7.06
CA ASN A 85 6.85 6.92 8.13
C ASN A 85 6.23 6.67 9.51
N GLU A 86 4.94 6.33 9.60
CA GLU A 86 4.30 5.93 10.86
C GLU A 86 4.81 4.58 11.38
N MET A 87 5.68 3.91 10.61
CA MET A 87 6.29 2.61 10.91
C MET A 87 7.75 2.66 11.35
N GLU A 88 8.37 3.85 11.38
CA GLU A 88 9.69 4.06 11.99
C GLU A 88 9.63 4.16 13.52
#